data_AF-A0A1E4CL71-F1
#
_entry.id   AF-A0A1E4CL71-F1
#
_cell.length_a   1.000
_cell.length_b   1.000
_cell.length_c   1.000
_cell.angle_alpha   90.00
_cell.angle_beta   90.00
_cell.angle_gamma   90.00
#
_symmetry.space_group_name_H-M   'P 1'
#
loop_
_entity.id
_entity.type
_entity.pdbx_description
1 polymer ?
#
loop_
_entity_poly.entity_id
_entity_poly.type
_entity_poly.pdbx_seq_one_letter_code
_entity_poly.pdbx_strand_id
1 'polypeptide(L)'
;MLRAEGQEYLASTVPVSAIVARLRRRGLPAFVSRDAGAYLCNATLYTALDMARRSAREHRIGFVHLPSSLLVEERRPAFGVHPRCPLTWRDAIDGGLEIIGATLGRPVARR
;
A
#
# COMPACT_ATOMS: atom_id res chain seq x y z
N MET A 1 9.93 16.28 -12.38
CA MET A 1 10.28 15.11 -13.22
C MET A 1 11.32 14.30 -12.49
N LEU A 2 11.11 12.99 -12.28
CA LEU A 2 12.05 12.13 -11.53
C LEU A 2 13.17 11.54 -12.40
N ARG A 3 12.95 11.43 -13.72
CA ARG A 3 13.97 11.05 -14.72
C ARG A 3 13.73 11.81 -16.02
N ALA A 4 14.77 12.40 -16.59
CA ALA A 4 14.69 13.29 -17.76
C ALA A 4 14.09 12.62 -19.02
N GLU A 5 14.30 11.30 -19.19
CA GLU A 5 13.77 10.52 -20.32
C GLU A 5 12.81 9.41 -19.85
N GLY A 6 12.30 9.55 -18.62
CA GLY A 6 11.36 8.59 -18.05
C GLY A 6 9.92 8.84 -18.49
N GLN A 7 9.08 7.81 -18.42
CA GLN A 7 7.62 7.98 -18.57
C GLN A 7 7.11 8.94 -17.48
N GLU A 8 6.13 9.78 -17.82
CA GLU A 8 5.54 10.71 -16.85
C GLU A 8 4.77 9.96 -15.75
N TYR A 9 4.07 8.89 -16.13
CA TYR A 9 3.29 8.04 -15.24
C TYR A 9 3.71 6.57 -15.34
N LEU A 10 3.76 5.90 -14.20
CA LEU A 10 3.98 4.46 -14.10
C LEU A 10 2.90 3.83 -13.22
N ALA A 11 2.18 2.86 -13.77
CA ALA A 11 1.16 2.12 -13.03
C ALA A 11 1.79 1.07 -12.11
N SER A 12 1.21 0.89 -10.92
CA SER A 12 1.55 -0.25 -10.06
C SER A 12 1.18 -1.58 -10.75
N THR A 13 1.98 -2.62 -10.53
CA THR A 13 1.80 -3.95 -11.13
C THR A 13 1.20 -4.98 -10.16
N VAL A 14 0.86 -4.60 -8.92
CA VAL A 14 0.12 -5.48 -8.00
C VAL A 14 -1.38 -5.46 -8.34
N PRO A 15 -2.16 -6.50 -8.00
CA PRO A 15 -3.58 -6.56 -8.29
C PRO A 15 -4.39 -5.70 -7.31
N VAL A 16 -4.30 -4.37 -7.44
CA VAL A 16 -4.84 -3.38 -6.47
C VAL A 16 -6.32 -3.61 -6.15
N SER A 17 -7.15 -3.85 -7.17
CA SER A 17 -8.59 -4.11 -6.96
C SER A 17 -8.84 -5.38 -6.15
N ALA A 18 -8.07 -6.45 -6.38
CA ALA A 18 -8.19 -7.70 -5.64
C ALA A 18 -7.72 -7.54 -4.19
N ILE A 19 -6.65 -6.78 -3.98
CA ILE A 19 -6.13 -6.41 -2.66
C ILE A 19 -7.22 -5.66 -1.86
N VAL A 20 -7.78 -4.58 -2.40
CA VAL A 20 -8.82 -3.79 -1.71
C VAL A 20 -10.05 -4.64 -1.41
N ALA A 21 -10.51 -5.46 -2.36
CA ALA A 21 -11.64 -6.36 -2.11
C ALA A 21 -11.36 -7.35 -0.98
N ARG A 22 -10.14 -7.87 -0.89
CA ARG A 22 -9.72 -8.82 0.14
C ARG A 22 -9.64 -8.18 1.53
N LEU A 23 -9.06 -6.99 1.63
CA LEU A 23 -9.03 -6.21 2.88
C LEU A 23 -10.45 -5.89 3.38
N ARG A 24 -11.34 -5.43 2.48
CA ARG A 24 -12.73 -5.11 2.85
C ARG A 24 -13.51 -6.34 3.33
N ARG A 25 -13.30 -7.52 2.74
CA ARG A 25 -13.91 -8.78 3.24
C ARG A 25 -13.48 -9.14 4.66
N ARG A 26 -12.30 -8.67 5.11
CA ARG A 26 -11.80 -8.82 6.48
C ARG A 26 -12.30 -7.73 7.44
N GLY A 27 -13.14 -6.80 6.97
CA GLY A 27 -13.60 -5.66 7.75
C GLY A 27 -12.60 -4.50 7.80
N LEU A 28 -11.48 -4.57 7.04
CA LEU A 28 -10.46 -3.54 7.06
C LEU A 28 -10.81 -2.38 6.09
N PRO A 29 -10.77 -1.12 6.54
CA PRO A 29 -11.02 0.03 5.68
C PRO A 29 -9.87 0.19 4.68
N ALA A 30 -10.20 0.11 3.38
CA ALA A 30 -9.26 0.25 2.29
C ALA A 30 -9.93 0.85 1.04
N PHE A 31 -9.17 1.61 0.26
CA PHE A 31 -9.59 2.15 -1.03
C PHE A 31 -8.40 2.23 -1.99
N VAL A 32 -8.69 2.35 -3.29
CA VAL A 32 -7.66 2.52 -4.32
C VAL A 32 -7.20 3.97 -4.33
N SER A 33 -5.91 4.21 -4.06
CA SER A 33 -5.30 5.52 -4.33
C SER A 33 -4.81 5.56 -5.78
N ARG A 34 -5.07 6.68 -6.48
CA ARG A 34 -4.59 6.91 -7.85
C ARG A 34 -3.35 7.81 -7.89
N ASP A 35 -2.95 8.35 -6.74
CA ASP A 35 -1.81 9.24 -6.59
C ASP A 35 -1.01 8.84 -5.32
N ALA A 36 0.32 8.78 -5.46
CA ALA A 36 1.25 8.50 -4.37
C ALA A 36 1.86 9.79 -3.77
N GLY A 37 1.43 10.96 -4.26
CA GLY A 37 1.88 12.28 -3.87
C GLY A 37 3.13 12.75 -4.62
N ALA A 38 3.70 13.87 -4.20
CA ALA A 38 4.88 14.48 -4.82
C ALA A 38 6.18 14.29 -4.02
N TYR A 39 6.17 13.41 -3.01
CA TYR A 39 7.30 13.23 -2.09
C TYR A 39 7.95 11.85 -2.23
N LEU A 40 8.70 11.43 -1.21
CA LEU A 40 9.52 10.21 -1.24
C LEU A 40 8.72 8.94 -1.56
N CYS A 41 7.47 8.81 -1.09
CA CYS A 41 6.62 7.67 -1.40
C CYS A 41 6.48 7.43 -2.91
N ASN A 42 6.18 8.51 -3.64
CA ASN A 42 6.07 8.48 -5.10
C ASN A 42 7.43 8.27 -5.76
N ALA A 43 8.47 8.94 -5.29
CA ALA A 43 9.82 8.77 -5.84
C ALA A 43 10.31 7.31 -5.72
N THR A 44 10.05 6.67 -4.57
CA THR A 44 10.37 5.26 -4.33
C THR A 44 9.57 4.34 -5.24
N LEU A 45 8.25 4.52 -5.33
CA LEU A 45 7.40 3.71 -6.21
C LEU A 45 7.81 3.85 -7.67
N TYR A 46 7.99 5.08 -8.16
CA TYR A 46 8.40 5.37 -9.53
C TYR A 46 9.74 4.72 -9.86
N THR A 47 10.74 4.87 -8.99
CA THR A 47 12.07 4.31 -9.20
C THR A 47 12.04 2.78 -9.26
N ALA A 48 11.29 2.14 -8.35
CA ALA A 48 11.15 0.69 -8.33
C ALA A 48 10.46 0.17 -9.60
N LEU A 49 9.40 0.85 -10.07
CA LEU A 49 8.70 0.50 -11.31
C LEU A 49 9.59 0.69 -12.54
N ASP A 50 10.33 1.81 -12.63
CA ASP A 50 11.25 2.08 -13.74
C ASP A 50 12.38 1.05 -13.79
N MET A 51 12.94 0.65 -12.64
CA MET A 51 13.95 -0.41 -12.56
C MET A 51 13.39 -1.76 -13.01
N ALA A 52 12.19 -2.13 -12.56
CA ALA A 52 11.58 -3.41 -12.93
C ALA A 52 11.28 -3.52 -14.43
N ARG A 53 10.83 -2.43 -15.07
CA ARG A 53 10.58 -2.41 -16.52
C ARG A 53 11.83 -2.67 -17.36
N ARG A 54 13.01 -2.37 -16.80
CA ARG A 54 14.32 -2.59 -17.45
C ARG A 54 14.92 -3.95 -17.10
N SER A 55 14.25 -4.75 -16.26
CA SER A 55 14.69 -6.07 -15.85
C SER A 55 14.14 -7.15 -16.77
N ALA A 56 14.89 -8.24 -16.98
CA ALA A 56 14.42 -9.43 -17.68
C ALA A 56 13.44 -10.29 -16.85
N ARG A 57 13.28 -10.00 -15.56
CA ARG A 57 12.38 -10.73 -14.65
C ARG A 57 11.10 -9.91 -14.43
N GLU A 58 9.97 -10.60 -14.36
CA GLU A 58 8.72 -9.97 -13.95
C GLU A 58 8.71 -9.68 -12.44
N HIS A 59 8.36 -8.44 -12.09
CA HIS A 59 8.22 -8.00 -10.69
C HIS A 59 6.83 -7.44 -10.44
N ARG A 60 6.27 -7.76 -9.27
CA ARG A 60 5.03 -7.15 -8.77
C ARG A 60 5.39 -6.03 -7.80
N ILE A 61 5.11 -4.78 -8.19
CA ILE A 61 5.52 -3.58 -7.47
C ILE A 61 4.32 -2.69 -7.23
N GLY A 62 4.15 -2.30 -5.98
CA GLY A 62 3.12 -1.38 -5.55
C GLY A 62 3.52 -0.66 -4.26
N PHE A 63 2.69 0.27 -3.84
CA PHE A 63 2.89 1.05 -2.63
C PHE A 63 1.59 1.11 -1.84
N VAL A 64 1.68 1.08 -0.51
CA VAL A 64 0.53 1.12 0.39
C VAL A 64 0.78 2.22 1.42
N HIS A 65 -0.13 3.19 1.48
CA HIS A 65 -0.15 4.18 2.55
C HIS A 65 -0.96 3.65 3.73
N LEU A 66 -0.43 3.82 4.94
CA LEU A 66 -1.16 3.60 6.19
C LEU A 66 -1.52 4.95 6.83
N PRO A 67 -2.60 5.03 7.62
CA PRO A 67 -2.93 6.25 8.37
C PRO A 67 -1.78 6.64 9.30
N SER A 68 -1.34 7.89 9.27
CA SER A 68 -0.26 8.39 10.16
C SER A 68 -0.61 8.25 11.64
N SER A 69 -1.89 8.32 12.00
CA SER A 69 -2.38 8.14 13.37
C SER A 69 -2.08 6.75 13.96
N LEU A 70 -1.88 5.72 13.11
CA LEU A 70 -1.50 4.38 13.56
C LEU A 70 -0.19 4.39 14.36
N LEU A 71 0.75 5.28 13.99
CA LEU A 71 2.05 5.43 14.65
C LEU A 71 1.98 6.31 15.91
N VAL A 72 1.00 7.21 15.97
CA VAL A 72 0.87 8.19 17.07
C VAL A 72 0.21 7.56 18.29
N GLU A 73 -0.80 6.71 18.08
CA GLU A 73 -1.54 6.02 19.13
C GLU A 73 -0.65 5.04 19.93
N GLU A 74 0.44 4.55 19.32
CA GLU A 74 1.43 3.70 19.98
C GLU A 74 2.41 4.48 20.89
N ARG A 75 2.56 5.81 20.68
CA ARG A 75 3.61 6.61 21.33
C ARG A 75 3.13 7.51 22.47
N ARG A 76 1.91 8.07 22.48
CA ARG A 76 1.32 8.84 23.63
C ARG A 76 -0.21 9.03 23.51
N PRO A 77 -0.99 8.93 24.61
CA PRO A 77 -2.42 9.29 24.63
C PRO A 77 -2.68 10.80 24.82
N ALA A 78 -1.69 11.68 24.66
CA ALA A 78 -1.80 13.09 25.04
C ALA A 78 -1.42 14.01 23.89
N PHE A 79 -2.38 14.32 23.01
CA PHE A 79 -2.67 15.67 22.48
C PHE A 79 -3.84 15.60 21.49
N GLY A 80 -5.02 16.05 21.93
CA GLY A 80 -6.19 16.31 21.08
C GLY A 80 -6.86 15.07 20.49
N VAL A 81 -8.19 15.11 20.42
CA VAL A 81 -9.01 14.01 19.89
C VAL A 81 -8.78 13.92 18.37
N HIS A 82 -7.71 13.25 17.95
CA HIS A 82 -7.64 12.73 16.59
C HIS A 82 -8.75 11.69 16.41
N PRO A 83 -9.46 11.63 15.27
CA PRO A 83 -10.36 10.52 15.01
C PRO A 83 -9.57 9.23 15.25
N ARG A 84 -10.09 8.37 16.14
CA ARG A 84 -9.49 7.08 16.50
C ARG A 84 -8.95 6.44 15.24
N CYS A 85 -7.69 6.00 15.27
CA CYS A 85 -7.10 5.37 14.10
C CYS A 85 -8.05 4.25 13.65
N PRO A 86 -8.45 4.19 12.37
CA PRO A 86 -9.40 3.17 11.92
C PRO A 86 -8.77 1.78 11.86
N LEU A 87 -7.50 1.64 12.25
CA LEU A 87 -6.72 0.42 12.27
C LEU A 87 -5.99 0.30 13.61
N THR A 88 -5.92 -0.92 14.13
CA THR A 88 -4.91 -1.31 15.13
C THR A 88 -3.64 -1.84 14.44
N TRP A 89 -2.57 -2.05 15.19
CA TRP A 89 -1.37 -2.72 14.66
C TRP A 89 -1.63 -4.16 14.22
N ARG A 90 -2.50 -4.88 14.93
CA ARG A 90 -2.94 -6.22 14.51
C ARG A 90 -3.63 -6.16 13.16
N ASP A 91 -4.52 -5.19 12.96
CA ASP A 91 -5.20 -4.98 11.67
C ASP A 91 -4.21 -4.68 10.55
N ALA A 92 -3.18 -3.87 10.83
CA ALA A 92 -2.14 -3.55 9.85
C ALA A 92 -1.32 -4.80 9.46
N ILE A 93 -0.95 -5.65 10.43
CA ILE A 93 -0.22 -6.90 10.19
C ILE A 93 -1.10 -7.89 9.40
N ASP A 94 -2.33 -8.12 9.85
CA ASP A 94 -3.28 -9.02 9.19
C ASP A 94 -3.60 -8.52 7.76
N GLY A 95 -3.76 -7.21 7.59
CA GLY A 95 -3.92 -6.58 6.29
C GLY A 95 -2.70 -6.78 5.38
N GLY A 96 -1.49 -6.62 5.91
CA GLY A 96 -0.23 -6.91 5.21
C GLY A 96 -0.17 -8.34 4.66
N LEU A 97 -0.56 -9.33 5.47
CA LEU A 97 -0.63 -10.73 5.04
C LEU A 97 -1.65 -10.94 3.92
N GLU A 98 -2.79 -10.27 3.98
CA GLU A 98 -3.82 -10.35 2.94
C GLU A 98 -3.37 -9.66 1.63
N ILE A 99 -2.63 -8.55 1.71
CA ILE A 99 -2.01 -7.88 0.55
C ILE A 99 -1.01 -8.81 -0.14
N ILE A 100 -0.13 -9.46 0.63
CA ILE A 100 0.83 -10.45 0.12
C ILE A 100 0.08 -11.62 -0.52
N GLY A 101 -0.94 -12.15 0.17
CA GLY A 101 -1.76 -13.24 -0.32
C GLY A 101 -2.43 -12.92 -1.66
N ALA A 102 -3.04 -11.74 -1.80
CA ALA A 102 -3.65 -11.30 -3.05
C ALA A 102 -2.60 -11.12 -4.17
N THR A 103 -1.44 -10.55 -3.85
CA THR A 103 -0.35 -10.34 -4.80
C THR A 103 0.23 -11.65 -5.33
N LEU A 104 0.25 -12.69 -4.49
CA LEU A 104 0.69 -14.04 -4.85
C LEU A 104 -0.43 -14.89 -5.50
N GLY A 105 -1.63 -14.34 -5.71
CA GLY A 105 -2.77 -15.09 -6.24
C GLY A 105 -3.30 -16.20 -5.30
N ARG A 106 -2.97 -16.13 -4.01
CA ARG A 106 -3.39 -17.15 -3.03
C ARG A 106 -4.87 -17.00 -2.69
N PRO A 107 -5.58 -18.12 -2.48
CA PRO A 107 -6.96 -18.07 -2.01
C PRO A 107 -7.08 -17.35 -0.66
N VAL A 108 -8.28 -16.82 -0.37
CA VAL A 108 -8.59 -16.27 0.95
C VAL A 108 -8.66 -17.42 1.94
N ALA A 109 -7.94 -17.31 3.06
CA ALA A 109 -8.03 -18.29 4.13
C ALA A 109 -9.47 -18.32 4.66
N ARG A 110 -10.09 -19.51 4.69
CA ARG A 110 -11.40 -19.70 5.33
C ARG A 110 -11.20 -19.56 6.85
N ARG A 111 -11.97 -18.67 7.47
CA ARG A 111 -12.07 -18.58 8.93
C ARG A 111 -12.93 -19.71 9.47
#